data_AF-W5N011-F1
#
_entry.id   AF-W5N011-F1
#
_cell.length_a   1.000
_cell.length_b   1.000
_cell.length_c   1.000
_cell.angle_alpha   90.00
_cell.angle_beta   90.00
_cell.angle_gamma   90.00
#
_symmetry.space_group_name_H-M   'P 1'
#
loop_
_entity.id
_entity.type
_entity.pdbx_description
1 polymer ?
#
loop_
_entity_poly.entity_id
_entity_poly.type
_entity_poly.pdbx_seq_one_letter_code
_entity_poly.pdbx_strand_id
1 'polypeptide(L)'
;MDHRYSTKGDMIPELSAAAEFVTSLLRTRGFLHEPRLQVFSACLQEALAEHYKQHWFPDRPQKGSGYRCIRINHEMDPIISKAAGRIGLSSQQLYQLLPRELTLWVDPYEVSYRIGEDGSICVLYEAPPPASSHSPSAGGAGGGLGPYNPLFTCKNQYLIGRTSPPKNYLMTVSS
;
A
#
# COMPACT_ATOMS: atom_id res chain seq x y z
N MET A 1 -24.20 -10.41 12.72
CA MET A 1 -23.15 -9.48 12.27
C MET A 1 -22.14 -10.27 11.46
N ASP A 2 -22.42 -10.48 10.17
CA ASP A 2 -21.54 -11.24 9.29
C ASP A 2 -20.25 -10.46 9.03
N HIS A 3 -19.18 -10.84 9.71
CA HIS A 3 -17.84 -10.38 9.35
C HIS A 3 -17.45 -11.16 8.09
N ARG A 4 -17.73 -10.60 6.92
CA ARG A 4 -17.16 -11.13 5.67
C ARG A 4 -15.65 -11.02 5.80
N TYR A 5 -14.99 -12.15 6.03
CA TYR A 5 -13.54 -12.22 5.94
C TYR A 5 -13.13 -11.89 4.50
N SER A 6 -12.12 -11.03 4.35
CA SER A 6 -11.63 -10.66 3.03
C SER A 6 -11.01 -11.88 2.36
N THR A 7 -11.33 -12.07 1.08
CA THR A 7 -10.72 -13.12 0.28
C THR A 7 -9.35 -12.66 -0.22
N LYS A 8 -8.45 -13.59 -0.53
CA LYS A 8 -7.15 -13.29 -1.15
C LYS A 8 -7.31 -12.40 -2.40
N GLY A 9 -8.41 -12.56 -3.15
CA GLY A 9 -8.70 -11.78 -4.35
C GLY A 9 -8.81 -10.27 -4.11
N ASP A 10 -9.27 -9.86 -2.93
CA ASP A 10 -9.54 -8.46 -2.58
C ASP A 10 -8.26 -7.65 -2.29
N MET A 11 -7.10 -8.31 -2.21
CA MET A 11 -5.81 -7.70 -1.87
C MET A 11 -4.81 -7.72 -3.04
N ILE A 12 -5.12 -8.45 -4.12
CA ILE A 12 -4.15 -8.76 -5.18
C ILE A 12 -3.50 -7.50 -5.79
N PRO A 13 -4.25 -6.43 -6.13
CA PRO A 13 -3.65 -5.24 -6.70
C PRO A 13 -2.60 -4.59 -5.79
N GLU A 14 -2.92 -4.47 -4.49
CA GLU A 14 -2.04 -3.88 -3.49
C GLU A 14 -0.81 -4.75 -3.22
N LEU A 15 -1.01 -6.07 -3.11
CA LEU A 15 0.08 -7.02 -2.91
C LEU A 15 1.03 -7.04 -4.12
N SER A 16 0.48 -6.96 -5.34
CA SER A 16 1.28 -6.91 -6.56
C SER A 16 2.11 -5.63 -6.62
N ALA A 17 1.52 -4.47 -6.36
CA ALA A 17 2.23 -3.20 -6.35
C ALA A 17 3.37 -3.17 -5.31
N ALA A 18 3.12 -3.68 -4.10
CA ALA A 18 4.13 -3.79 -3.05
C ALA A 18 5.28 -4.74 -3.45
N ALA A 19 4.96 -5.92 -3.96
CA ALA A 19 5.97 -6.91 -4.35
C ALA A 19 6.80 -6.44 -5.55
N GLU A 20 6.17 -5.82 -6.55
CA GLU A 20 6.85 -5.24 -7.71
C GLU A 20 7.80 -4.13 -7.31
N PHE A 21 7.40 -3.26 -6.38
CA PHE A 21 8.25 -2.21 -5.86
C PHE A 21 9.51 -2.77 -5.19
N VAL A 22 9.38 -3.71 -4.26
CA VAL A 22 10.55 -4.33 -3.61
C VAL A 22 11.42 -5.09 -4.63
N THR A 23 10.79 -5.80 -5.56
CA THR A 23 11.49 -6.51 -6.65
C THR A 23 12.28 -5.52 -7.53
N SER A 24 11.73 -4.34 -7.79
CA SER A 24 12.40 -3.29 -8.56
C SER A 24 13.67 -2.79 -7.87
N LEU A 25 13.64 -2.62 -6.53
CA LEU A 25 14.81 -2.21 -5.75
C LEU A 25 15.92 -3.26 -5.83
N LEU A 26 15.56 -4.55 -5.70
CA LEU A 26 16.49 -5.66 -5.85
C LEU A 26 17.07 -5.73 -7.27
N ARG A 27 16.24 -5.48 -8.30
CA ARG A 27 16.68 -5.45 -9.70
C ARG A 27 17.71 -4.35 -9.94
N THR A 28 17.42 -3.13 -9.47
CA THR A 28 18.27 -1.95 -9.69
C THR A 28 19.65 -2.10 -9.05
N ARG A 29 19.76 -2.77 -7.90
CA ARG A 29 21.05 -2.86 -7.17
C ARG A 29 21.76 -4.21 -7.28
N GLY A 30 21.04 -5.29 -7.58
CA GLY A 30 21.54 -6.65 -7.35
C GLY A 30 22.06 -7.41 -8.55
N PHE A 31 21.95 -6.87 -9.77
CA PHE A 31 22.24 -7.62 -11.01
C PHE A 31 21.63 -9.04 -10.99
N LEU A 32 20.45 -9.18 -10.41
CA LEU A 32 19.76 -10.46 -10.26
C LEU A 32 19.04 -10.81 -11.55
N HIS A 33 19.09 -12.09 -11.94
CA HIS A 33 18.39 -12.59 -13.12
C HIS A 33 16.86 -12.55 -12.94
N GLU A 34 16.14 -12.21 -14.00
CA GLU A 34 14.68 -12.01 -13.99
C GLU A 34 13.89 -13.24 -13.46
N PRO A 35 14.23 -14.50 -13.80
CA PRO A 35 13.53 -15.66 -13.22
C PRO A 35 13.63 -15.74 -11.70
N ARG A 36 14.76 -15.34 -11.09
CA ARG A 36 14.89 -15.27 -9.63
C ARG A 36 14.01 -14.17 -9.05
N LEU A 37 13.95 -13.02 -9.71
CA LEU A 37 13.09 -11.91 -9.29
C LEU A 37 11.60 -12.25 -9.37
N GLN A 38 11.18 -13.02 -10.39
CA GLN A 38 9.81 -13.53 -10.50
C GLN A 38 9.45 -14.48 -9.35
N VAL A 39 10.36 -15.40 -8.99
CA VAL A 39 10.18 -16.28 -7.84
C VAL A 39 10.08 -15.47 -6.54
N PHE A 40 10.94 -14.48 -6.35
CA PHE A 40 10.89 -13.59 -5.19
C PHE A 40 9.55 -12.85 -5.10
N SER A 41 9.11 -12.22 -6.20
CA SER A 41 7.84 -11.50 -6.25
C SER A 41 6.65 -12.39 -5.88
N ALA A 42 6.57 -13.60 -6.46
CA ALA A 42 5.52 -14.56 -6.15
C ALA A 42 5.54 -15.02 -4.68
N CYS A 43 6.72 -15.34 -4.15
CA CYS A 43 6.87 -15.73 -2.74
C CYS A 43 6.50 -14.58 -1.78
N LEU A 44 6.83 -13.33 -2.12
CA LEU A 44 6.48 -12.18 -1.31
C LEU A 44 4.96 -11.95 -1.31
N GLN A 45 4.31 -11.96 -2.47
CA GLN A 45 2.84 -11.82 -2.55
C GLN A 45 2.12 -12.91 -1.75
N GLU A 46 2.57 -14.16 -1.83
CA GLU A 46 1.98 -15.26 -1.06
C GLU A 46 2.14 -15.06 0.45
N ALA A 47 3.35 -14.69 0.89
CA ALA A 47 3.62 -14.49 2.31
C ALA A 47 2.85 -13.29 2.89
N LEU A 48 2.70 -12.21 2.12
CA LEU A 48 1.88 -11.05 2.52
C LEU A 48 0.39 -11.40 2.57
N ALA A 49 -0.13 -12.10 1.57
CA ALA A 49 -1.53 -12.55 1.56
C ALA A 49 -1.87 -13.38 2.79
N GLU A 50 -0.98 -14.32 3.15
CA GLU A 50 -1.15 -15.16 4.35
C GLU A 50 -1.06 -14.35 5.64
N HIS A 51 -0.15 -13.38 5.72
CA HIS A 51 0.00 -12.52 6.90
C HIS A 51 -1.20 -11.58 7.09
N TYR A 52 -1.74 -11.03 6.00
CA TYR A 52 -2.79 -10.01 6.05
C TYR A 52 -4.21 -10.56 6.13
N LYS A 53 -4.42 -11.88 5.95
CA LYS A 53 -5.75 -12.51 5.82
C LYS A 53 -6.77 -12.13 6.91
N GLN A 54 -6.32 -11.89 8.15
CA GLN A 54 -7.17 -11.51 9.30
C GLN A 54 -7.07 -10.02 9.65
N HIS A 55 -6.26 -9.28 8.92
CA HIS A 55 -5.94 -7.87 9.16
C HIS A 55 -6.22 -7.02 7.93
N TRP A 56 -7.11 -7.43 7.03
CA TRP A 56 -7.53 -6.65 5.86
C TRP A 56 -8.95 -6.13 6.06
N PHE A 57 -9.12 -4.81 6.12
CA PHE A 57 -10.40 -4.15 6.40
C PHE A 57 -10.72 -3.08 5.35
N PRO A 58 -11.30 -3.43 4.19
CA PRO A 58 -11.58 -2.47 3.13
C PRO A 58 -12.50 -1.31 3.56
N ASP A 59 -13.46 -1.57 4.45
CA ASP A 59 -14.35 -0.52 5.00
C ASP A 59 -13.62 0.45 5.95
N ARG A 60 -12.45 0.06 6.47
CA ARG A 60 -11.60 0.88 7.36
C ARG A 60 -10.13 0.67 7.00
N PRO A 61 -9.64 1.20 5.85
CA PRO A 61 -8.32 0.85 5.33
C PRO A 61 -7.17 1.06 6.32
N GLN A 62 -7.27 2.11 7.15
CA GLN A 62 -6.28 2.44 8.18
C GLN A 62 -6.22 1.43 9.34
N LYS A 63 -7.28 0.66 9.58
CA LYS A 63 -7.30 -0.36 10.63
C LYS A 63 -6.30 -1.46 10.27
N GLY A 64 -5.33 -1.69 11.15
CA GLY A 64 -4.28 -2.70 10.93
C GLY A 64 -3.15 -2.25 10.00
N SER A 65 -3.11 -0.99 9.55
CA SER A 65 -2.04 -0.49 8.67
C SER A 65 -0.64 -0.69 9.28
N GLY A 66 -0.47 -0.41 10.58
CA GLY A 66 0.79 -0.66 11.29
C GLY A 66 1.19 -2.15 11.37
N TYR A 67 0.21 -3.07 11.44
CA TYR A 67 0.47 -4.51 11.39
C TYR A 67 0.90 -4.97 10.00
N ARG A 68 0.29 -4.40 8.95
CA ARG A 68 0.62 -4.72 7.57
C ARG A 68 1.91 -4.06 7.09
N CYS A 69 2.32 -2.97 7.72
CA CYS A 69 3.49 -2.20 7.36
C CYS A 69 4.75 -3.08 7.24
N ILE A 70 5.41 -3.00 6.09
CA ILE A 70 6.73 -3.60 5.88
C ILE A 70 7.77 -2.54 6.25
N ARG A 71 8.69 -2.88 7.16
CA ARG A 71 9.69 -1.93 7.66
C ARG A 71 11.09 -2.51 7.61
N ILE A 72 12.01 -1.76 7.01
CA ILE A 72 13.45 -2.01 7.05
C ILE A 72 14.09 -0.84 7.79
N ASN A 73 14.84 -1.14 8.84
CA ASN A 73 15.67 -0.20 9.59
C ASN A 73 16.98 -0.90 10.00
N HIS A 74 17.34 -0.89 11.28
CA HIS A 74 18.39 -1.75 11.84
C HIS A 74 18.06 -3.25 11.73
N GLU A 75 16.78 -3.58 11.52
CA GLU A 75 16.28 -4.93 11.31
C GLU A 75 15.62 -5.07 9.94
N MET A 76 15.80 -6.24 9.32
CA MET A 76 15.20 -6.61 8.05
C MET A 76 13.82 -7.17 8.31
N ASP A 77 12.83 -6.73 7.53
CA ASP A 77 11.48 -7.26 7.60
C ASP A 77 11.50 -8.81 7.45
N PRO A 78 10.84 -9.55 8.35
CA PRO A 78 10.88 -11.01 8.36
C PRO A 78 10.18 -11.63 7.13
N ILE A 79 9.17 -10.96 6.57
CA ILE A 79 8.47 -11.42 5.37
C ILE A 79 9.37 -11.25 4.14
N ILE A 80 10.03 -10.10 4.00
CA ILE A 80 11.06 -9.89 2.97
C ILE A 80 12.17 -10.93 3.11
N SER A 81 12.71 -11.12 4.32
CA SER A 81 13.78 -12.09 4.58
C SER A 81 13.38 -13.50 4.17
N LYS A 82 12.16 -13.92 4.52
CA LYS A 82 11.61 -15.23 4.16
C LYS A 82 11.48 -15.41 2.65
N ALA A 83 10.95 -14.41 1.94
CA ALA A 83 10.80 -14.46 0.48
C ALA A 83 12.17 -14.47 -0.22
N ALA A 84 13.10 -13.63 0.23
CA ALA A 84 14.46 -13.55 -0.29
C ALA A 84 15.27 -14.84 -0.08
N GLY A 85 15.07 -15.51 1.06
CA GLY A 85 15.69 -16.81 1.34
C GLY A 85 15.32 -17.88 0.30
N ARG A 86 14.13 -17.81 -0.31
CA ARG A 86 13.70 -18.72 -1.39
C ARG A 86 14.53 -18.59 -2.66
N ILE A 87 15.13 -17.42 -2.88
CA ILE A 87 15.99 -17.16 -4.03
C ILE A 87 17.48 -17.14 -3.65
N GLY A 88 17.83 -17.60 -2.44
CA GLY A 88 19.21 -17.71 -1.97
C GLY A 88 19.87 -16.37 -1.60
N LEU A 89 19.08 -15.35 -1.23
CA LEU A 89 19.64 -14.10 -0.68
C LEU A 89 19.68 -14.17 0.85
N SER A 90 20.83 -13.82 1.42
CA SER A 90 20.99 -13.66 2.87
C SER A 90 20.53 -12.28 3.34
N SER A 91 20.25 -12.13 4.64
CA SER A 91 19.90 -10.82 5.22
C SER A 91 21.02 -9.78 5.01
N GLN A 92 22.29 -10.20 5.05
CA GLN A 92 23.42 -9.31 4.77
C GLN A 92 23.39 -8.77 3.33
N GLN A 93 23.08 -9.62 2.35
CA GLN A 93 22.91 -9.18 0.96
C GLN A 93 21.71 -8.24 0.85
N LEU A 94 20.58 -8.53 1.51
CA LEU A 94 19.43 -7.64 1.49
C LEU A 94 19.76 -6.23 2.00
N TYR A 95 20.55 -6.09 3.07
CA TYR A 95 20.98 -4.77 3.56
C TYR A 95 21.89 -4.00 2.57
N GLN A 96 22.53 -4.69 1.63
CA GLN A 96 23.31 -4.04 0.56
C GLN A 96 22.40 -3.65 -0.62
N LEU A 97 21.35 -4.41 -0.86
CA LEU A 97 20.48 -4.29 -2.03
C LEU A 97 19.24 -3.41 -1.80
N LEU A 98 18.76 -3.29 -0.56
CA LEU A 98 17.58 -2.50 -0.22
C LEU A 98 17.97 -1.19 0.50
N PRO A 99 17.10 -0.17 0.49
CA PRO A 99 17.28 1.00 1.35
C PRO A 99 17.38 0.58 2.82
N ARG A 100 18.31 1.19 3.57
CA ARG A 100 18.47 0.93 5.01
C ARG A 100 17.27 1.38 5.83
N GLU A 101 16.56 2.39 5.35
CA GLU A 101 15.36 2.91 5.97
C GLU A 101 14.26 2.92 4.92
N LEU A 102 13.38 1.93 5.02
CA LEU A 102 12.19 1.80 4.18
C LEU A 102 10.99 1.56 5.08
N THR A 103 9.93 2.31 4.83
CA THR A 103 8.60 2.03 5.38
C THR A 103 7.63 1.92 4.21
N LEU A 104 6.92 0.81 4.10
CA LEU A 104 5.98 0.52 3.02
C LEU A 104 4.64 0.11 3.64
N TRP A 105 3.62 0.92 3.38
CA TRP A 105 2.24 0.68 3.80
C TRP A 105 1.48 0.00 2.67
N VAL A 106 0.83 -1.11 3.00
CA VAL A 106 0.01 -1.90 2.07
C VAL A 106 -1.39 -1.94 2.66
N ASP A 107 -2.20 -0.97 2.26
CA ASP A 107 -3.55 -0.75 2.79
C ASP A 107 -4.59 -0.96 1.69
N PRO A 108 -5.83 -1.35 2.02
CA PRO A 108 -6.89 -1.41 1.01
C PRO A 108 -6.96 -0.11 0.22
N TYR A 109 -6.90 -0.23 -1.11
CA TYR A 109 -6.95 0.87 -2.07
C TYR A 109 -5.72 1.79 -2.12
N GLU A 110 -4.68 1.57 -1.31
CA GLU A 110 -3.48 2.41 -1.32
C GLU A 110 -2.20 1.64 -0.96
N VAL A 111 -1.17 1.75 -1.80
CA VAL A 111 0.18 1.33 -1.45
C VAL A 111 1.07 2.56 -1.50
N SER A 112 1.74 2.87 -0.40
CA SER A 112 2.62 4.03 -0.28
C SER A 112 3.87 3.69 0.48
N TYR A 113 4.95 4.45 0.25
CA TYR A 113 6.22 4.21 0.88
C TYR A 113 6.94 5.49 1.25
N ARG A 114 7.92 5.35 2.15
CA ARG A 114 8.90 6.37 2.52
C ARG A 114 10.28 5.73 2.57
N ILE A 115 11.27 6.39 1.97
CA ILE A 115 12.70 6.03 2.10
C ILE A 115 13.40 7.10 2.93
N GLY A 116 14.09 6.68 3.99
CA GLY A 116 14.67 7.58 5.00
C GLY A 116 13.67 8.00 6.09
N GLU A 117 14.16 8.38 7.26
CA GLU A 117 13.33 8.93 8.34
C GLU A 117 12.60 10.22 7.92
N ASP A 118 13.32 11.14 7.27
CA ASP A 118 12.81 12.43 6.77
C ASP A 118 12.32 12.37 5.31
N GLY A 119 12.13 11.17 4.77
CA GLY A 119 11.68 10.97 3.39
C GLY A 119 10.27 11.51 3.13
N SER A 120 10.01 11.93 1.89
CA SER A 120 8.64 12.17 1.43
C SER A 120 7.87 10.86 1.26
N ILE A 121 6.55 10.90 1.47
CA ILE A 121 5.67 9.78 1.20
C ILE A 121 5.31 9.78 -0.28
N CYS A 122 5.54 8.65 -0.95
CA CYS A 122 5.23 8.43 -2.35
C CYS A 122 4.16 7.34 -2.47
N VAL A 123 3.21 7.52 -3.39
CA VAL A 123 2.14 6.55 -3.67
C VAL A 123 2.55 5.69 -4.87
N LEU A 124 2.46 4.37 -4.72
CA LEU A 124 2.73 3.37 -5.75
C LEU A 124 1.44 2.88 -6.42
N TYR A 125 0.37 2.80 -5.64
CA TYR A 125 -0.95 2.35 -6.09
C TYR A 125 -2.02 3.12 -5.32
N GLU A 126 -3.06 3.52 -6.04
CA GLU A 126 -4.25 4.15 -5.48
C GLU A 126 -5.47 3.72 -6.29
N ALA A 127 -6.55 3.35 -5.60
CA ALA A 127 -7.83 3.04 -6.20
C ALA A 127 -8.96 3.76 -5.44
N PRO A 128 -10.07 4.09 -6.12
CA PRO A 128 -11.25 4.57 -5.40
C PRO A 128 -11.85 3.42 -4.57
N PRO A 129 -12.28 3.67 -3.32
CA PRO A 129 -13.06 2.68 -2.59
C PRO A 129 -14.37 2.39 -3.36
N PRO A 130 -14.90 1.16 -3.30
CA PRO A 130 -16.16 0.83 -3.95
C PRO A 130 -17.24 1.78 -3.44
N ALA A 131 -18.01 2.35 -4.37
CA ALA A 131 -19.10 3.25 -4.03
C ALA A 131 -20.00 2.57 -2.98
N SER A 132 -20.05 3.15 -1.78
CA SER A 132 -20.95 2.69 -0.74
C SER A 132 -22.36 2.73 -1.32
N SER A 133 -23.02 1.58 -1.43
CA SER A 133 -24.43 1.47 -1.86
C SER A 133 -25.42 2.10 -0.88
N HIS A 134 -24.94 2.93 0.04
CA HIS A 134 -25.74 3.68 0.98
C HIS A 134 -25.99 5.07 0.39
N SER A 135 -26.85 5.11 -0.62
CA SER A 135 -27.61 6.32 -0.88
C SER A 135 -28.52 6.54 0.34
N PRO A 136 -28.39 7.60 1.13
CA PRO A 136 -29.52 8.02 1.94
C PRO A 136 -30.59 8.43 0.92
N SER A 137 -31.68 7.68 0.87
CA SER A 137 -32.91 8.13 0.25
C SER A 137 -33.36 9.38 1.00
N ALA A 138 -32.87 10.54 0.55
CA ALA A 138 -33.37 11.83 0.98
C ALA A 138 -34.79 11.97 0.44
N GLY A 139 -35.75 11.49 1.23
CA GLY A 139 -37.12 11.99 1.18
C GLY A 139 -37.08 13.45 1.59
N GLY A 140 -37.42 14.35 0.68
CA GLY A 140 -37.44 15.78 0.94
C GLY A 140 -37.79 16.57 -0.31
N ALA A 141 -39.09 16.81 -0.49
CA ALA A 141 -39.63 17.68 -1.51
C ALA A 141 -39.14 19.13 -1.35
N GLY A 142 -38.88 19.82 -2.46
CA GLY A 142 -38.94 21.28 -2.53
C GLY A 142 -37.81 21.96 -3.31
N GLY A 143 -38.17 22.62 -4.41
CA GLY A 143 -37.47 23.80 -4.93
C GLY A 143 -36.51 23.54 -6.10
N GLY A 144 -36.98 23.78 -7.32
CA GLY A 144 -36.14 23.81 -8.51
C GLY A 144 -35.21 25.02 -8.59
N LEU A 145 -34.18 24.88 -9.43
CA LEU A 145 -33.72 25.78 -10.50
C LEU A 145 -32.29 25.35 -10.87
N GLY A 146 -32.09 24.84 -12.09
CA GLY A 146 -30.77 24.91 -12.75
C GLY A 146 -30.49 26.35 -13.22
N PRO A 147 -29.34 26.67 -13.84
CA PRO A 147 -28.41 25.74 -14.49
C PRO A 147 -26.90 26.08 -14.26
N TYR A 148 -26.00 25.17 -14.65
CA TYR A 148 -24.53 25.38 -14.80
C TYR A 148 -23.74 25.98 -13.63
N ASN A 149 -23.02 25.12 -12.89
CA ASN A 149 -21.91 25.53 -12.03
C ASN A 149 -20.58 25.13 -12.71
N PRO A 150 -19.82 26.03 -13.35
CA PRO A 150 -18.69 25.66 -14.21
C PRO A 150 -17.38 25.39 -13.44
N LEU A 151 -17.43 25.07 -12.14
CA LEU A 151 -16.22 24.94 -11.33
C LEU A 151 -15.66 23.51 -11.21
N PHE A 152 -16.29 22.52 -11.85
CA PHE A 152 -15.78 21.14 -11.89
C PHE A 152 -15.44 20.73 -13.32
N THR A 153 -14.34 21.25 -13.85
CA THR A 153 -13.68 20.68 -15.03
C THR A 153 -12.23 20.38 -14.69
N CYS A 154 -11.80 19.17 -15.05
CA CYS A 154 -10.52 18.51 -14.77
C CYS A 154 -9.24 19.25 -15.21
N LYS A 155 -9.34 20.49 -15.69
CA LYS A 155 -8.20 21.27 -16.19
C LYS A 155 -7.71 22.39 -15.26
N ASN A 156 -8.39 22.69 -14.15
CA ASN A 156 -7.91 23.68 -13.16
C ASN A 156 -7.17 23.10 -11.95
N GLN A 157 -6.87 21.80 -11.94
CA GLN A 157 -6.16 21.15 -10.83
C GLN A 157 -4.66 21.51 -10.74
N TYR A 158 -4.07 22.08 -11.79
CA TYR A 158 -2.62 22.28 -11.91
C TYR A 158 -2.07 23.58 -11.29
N LEU A 159 -2.90 24.46 -10.74
CA LEU A 159 -2.47 25.75 -10.17
C LEU A 159 -2.44 25.80 -8.63
N ILE A 160 -2.78 24.70 -7.96
CA ILE A 160 -2.59 24.57 -6.52
C ILE A 160 -1.57 23.46 -6.34
N GLY A 161 -0.34 23.83 -5.99
CA GLY A 161 0.68 22.87 -5.57
C GLY A 161 0.09 22.00 -4.46
N ARG A 162 -0.24 20.76 -4.82
CA ARG A 162 -0.84 19.79 -3.90
C ARG A 162 0.29 19.22 -3.03
N THR A 163 0.63 19.95 -1.97
CA THR A 163 1.10 19.27 -0.77
C THR A 163 -0.13 18.55 -0.21
N SER A 164 -0.22 17.24 -0.43
CA SER A 164 -1.20 16.42 0.29
C SER A 164 -1.07 16.72 1.78
N PRO A 165 -2.18 16.93 2.53
CA PRO A 165 -2.10 17.11 3.97
C PRO A 165 -1.33 15.92 4.57
N PRO A 166 -0.49 16.13 5.61
CA PRO A 166 0.19 15.03 6.26
C PRO A 166 -0.88 14.08 6.82
N LYS A 167 -1.02 12.89 6.21
CA LYS A 167 -1.77 11.79 6.81
C LYS A 167 -0.97 11.37 8.04
N ASN A 168 -1.52 11.57 9.24
CA ASN A 168 -0.87 11.20 10.50
C ASN A 168 -0.73 9.67 10.59
N TYR A 169 0.31 9.10 9.99
CA TYR A 169 0.76 7.74 10.25
C TYR A 169 1.43 7.69 11.64
N LEU A 170 0.63 7.86 12.69
CA LEU A 170 1.07 7.67 14.07
C LEU A 170 1.27 6.17 14.30
N MET A 171 2.52 5.74 14.32
CA MET A 171 2.89 4.40 14.78
C MET A 171 2.75 4.36 16.30
N THR A 172 1.63 3.84 16.82
CA THR A 172 1.51 3.54 18.25
C THR A 172 2.36 2.32 18.56
N VAL A 173 3.48 2.51 19.26
CA VAL A 173 4.25 1.43 19.87
C VAL A 173 3.49 0.95 21.11
N SER A 174 2.91 -0.26 21.05
CA SER A 174 2.40 -0.92 22.25
C SER A 174 3.58 -1.55 22.99
N SER A 175 3.72 -1.21 24.28
CA SER A 175 4.65 -1.84 25.23
C SER A 175 4.19 -3.23 25.66
#